data_AF-A0A645FH58-F1
#
_entry.id   AF-A0A645FH58-F1
#
_cell.length_a   1.000
_cell.length_b   1.000
_cell.length_c   1.000
_cell.angle_alpha   90.00
_cell.angle_beta   90.00
_cell.angle_gamma   90.00
#
_symmetry.space_group_name_H-M   'P 1'
#
loop_
_entity.id
_entity.type
_entity.pdbx_description
1 polymer ?
#
loop_
_entity_poly.entity_id
_entity_poly.type
_entity_poly.pdbx_seq_one_letter_code
_entity_poly.pdbx_strand_id
1 'polypeptide(L)'
;MTYFDMDGSSLQRAFLELGPEPITTFLRQQRRRPTDFDFVAIHQVSVPFLPPILERLGVPADRTIVTVADHGNLASVTLPLQLELARRRGMIGPGSLVLLIGLAGGISLGLMAVRL
;
A
#
# COMPACT_ATOMS: atom_id res chain seq x y z
N MET A 1 12.90 28.09 -12.31
CA MET A 1 12.11 26.90 -12.70
C MET A 1 12.10 25.99 -11.49
N THR A 2 10.94 25.49 -11.07
CA THR A 2 10.79 24.68 -9.86
C THR A 2 10.64 23.22 -10.25
N TYR A 3 11.53 22.36 -9.77
CA TYR A 3 11.48 20.91 -9.99
C TYR A 3 11.06 20.19 -8.72
N PHE A 4 10.57 18.95 -8.86
CA PHE A 4 10.43 18.05 -7.72
C PHE A 4 11.81 17.69 -7.19
N ASP A 5 12.03 17.89 -5.89
CA ASP A 5 13.25 17.54 -5.18
C ASP A 5 12.89 16.68 -3.98
N MET A 6 13.69 15.66 -3.71
CA MET A 6 13.39 14.64 -2.70
C MET A 6 14.65 13.94 -2.23
N ASP A 7 14.84 13.88 -0.91
CA ASP A 7 15.80 12.98 -0.29
C ASP A 7 15.17 11.60 -0.06
N GLY A 8 15.38 10.70 -1.02
CA GLY A 8 14.85 9.34 -0.97
C GLY A 8 15.38 8.52 0.21
N SER A 9 16.63 8.75 0.63
CA SER A 9 17.25 8.03 1.75
C SER A 9 16.65 8.44 3.09
N SER A 10 16.43 9.75 3.29
CA SER A 10 15.77 10.27 4.48
C SER A 10 14.30 9.84 4.55
N LEU A 11 13.57 9.86 3.42
CA LEU A 11 12.20 9.35 3.38
C LEU A 11 12.11 7.85 3.66
N GLN A 12 13.01 7.06 3.08
CA GLN A 12 13.09 5.63 3.36
C GLN A 12 13.25 5.39 4.87
N ARG A 13 14.20 6.08 5.50
CA ARG A 13 14.44 5.94 6.94
C ARG A 13 13.20 6.32 7.75
N ALA A 14 12.58 7.45 7.44
CA ALA A 14 11.35 7.90 8.11
C ALA A 14 10.21 6.87 7.99
N PHE A 15 10.02 6.25 6.82
CA PHE A 15 9.01 5.20 6.65
C PHE A 15 9.35 3.91 7.41
N LEU A 16 10.63 3.54 7.49
CA LEU A 16 11.05 2.39 8.29
C LEU A 16 10.90 2.65 9.79
N GLU A 17 11.14 3.90 10.24
CA GLU A 17 10.96 4.37 11.62
C GLU A 17 9.48 4.43 12.03
N LEU A 18 8.59 4.81 11.11
CA LEU A 18 7.14 4.73 11.32
C LEU A 18 6.72 3.31 11.73
N GLY A 19 7.44 2.31 11.21
CA GLY A 19 7.25 0.91 11.55
C GLY A 19 5.85 0.40 11.17
N PRO A 20 5.51 -0.82 11.59
CA PRO A 20 4.21 -1.42 11.30
C PRO A 20 3.12 -0.95 12.27
N GLU A 21 3.47 -0.23 13.35
CA GLU A 21 2.58 0.09 14.47
C GLU A 21 1.30 0.83 14.03
N PRO A 22 1.35 1.86 13.17
CA PRO A 22 0.12 2.54 12.76
C PRO A 22 -0.84 1.60 12.02
N ILE A 23 -0.29 0.70 11.22
CA ILE A 23 -1.05 -0.27 10.43
C ILE A 23 -1.61 -1.36 11.34
N THR A 24 -0.82 -1.91 12.26
CA THR A 24 -1.28 -2.94 13.19
C THR A 24 -2.30 -2.40 14.19
N THR A 25 -2.13 -1.16 14.66
CA THR A 25 -3.10 -0.46 15.50
C THR A 25 -4.42 -0.25 14.76
N PHE A 26 -4.38 0.21 13.50
CA PHE A 26 -5.57 0.31 12.65
C PHE A 26 -6.27 -1.04 12.48
N LEU A 27 -5.54 -2.09 12.10
CA LEU A 27 -6.09 -3.44 11.93
C LEU A 27 -6.75 -3.98 13.21
N ARG A 28 -6.12 -3.75 14.37
CA ARG A 28 -6.67 -4.11 15.68
C ARG A 28 -7.96 -3.34 16.00
N GLN A 29 -8.03 -2.05 15.70
CA GLN A 29 -9.26 -1.25 15.86
C GLN A 29 -10.39 -1.77 14.97
N GLN A 30 -10.06 -2.23 13.76
CA GLN A 30 -11.00 -2.87 12.85
C GLN A 30 -11.34 -4.32 13.24
N ARG A 31 -10.64 -4.90 14.24
CA ARG A 31 -10.73 -6.31 14.63
C ARG A 31 -10.47 -7.27 13.47
N ARG A 32 -9.46 -6.96 12.66
CA ARG A 32 -9.08 -7.72 11.46
C ARG A 32 -7.61 -8.05 11.45
N ARG A 33 -7.28 -9.12 10.74
CA ARG A 33 -5.93 -9.51 10.35
C ARG A 33 -5.71 -9.13 8.88
N PRO A 34 -4.45 -8.98 8.44
CA PRO A 34 -4.12 -8.76 7.03
C PRO A 34 -4.73 -9.83 6.11
N THR A 35 -4.81 -11.08 6.57
CA THR A 35 -5.39 -12.21 5.84
C THR A 35 -6.92 -12.19 5.73
N ASP A 36 -7.60 -11.30 6.46
CA ASP A 36 -9.06 -11.15 6.36
C ASP A 36 -9.47 -10.22 5.21
N PHE A 37 -8.50 -9.59 4.51
CA PHE A 37 -8.74 -8.74 3.35
C PHE A 37 -8.61 -9.54 2.06
N ASP A 38 -9.55 -9.32 1.14
CA ASP A 38 -9.51 -9.94 -0.19
C ASP A 38 -8.37 -9.36 -1.04
N PHE A 39 -8.04 -8.09 -0.81
CA PHE A 39 -6.97 -7.38 -1.52
C PHE A 39 -6.38 -6.26 -0.66
N VAL A 40 -5.11 -5.95 -0.91
CA VAL A 40 -4.35 -4.85 -0.31
C VAL A 40 -3.79 -3.99 -1.44
N ALA A 41 -4.31 -2.77 -1.56
CA ALA A 41 -3.71 -1.73 -2.38
C ALA A 41 -2.76 -0.90 -1.51
N ILE A 42 -1.53 -0.72 -1.98
CA ILE A 42 -0.44 -0.08 -1.23
C ILE A 42 0.38 0.78 -2.18
N HIS A 43 0.72 1.99 -1.76
CA HIS A 43 1.63 2.86 -2.52
C HIS A 43 3.00 2.20 -2.72
N GLN A 44 3.59 2.34 -3.92
CA GLN A 44 4.81 1.65 -4.33
C GLN A 44 5.86 2.66 -4.80
N VAL A 45 6.90 2.86 -3.99
CA VAL A 45 7.99 3.79 -4.29
C VAL A 45 8.99 3.18 -5.28
N SER A 46 9.37 1.93 -5.07
CA SER A 46 10.23 1.14 -5.96
C SER A 46 10.12 -0.35 -5.64
N VAL A 47 10.56 -1.20 -6.57
CA VAL A 47 10.45 -2.68 -6.44
C VAL A 47 11.11 -3.22 -5.16
N PRO A 48 12.34 -2.83 -4.76
CA PRO A 48 13.01 -3.41 -3.59
C PRO A 48 12.33 -3.11 -2.25
N PHE A 49 11.50 -2.06 -2.20
CA PHE A 49 10.87 -1.61 -0.96
C PHE A 49 9.62 -2.38 -0.60
N LEU A 50 8.90 -2.92 -1.60
CA LEU A 50 7.59 -3.49 -1.39
C LEU A 50 7.63 -4.84 -0.62
N PRO A 51 8.47 -5.84 -0.97
CA PRO A 51 8.44 -7.13 -0.31
C PRO A 51 8.69 -7.07 1.21
N PRO A 52 9.69 -6.33 1.74
CA PRO A 52 9.89 -6.23 3.18
C PRO A 52 8.72 -5.61 3.93
N ILE A 53 8.00 -4.67 3.30
CA ILE A 53 6.81 -4.06 3.90
C ILE A 53 5.68 -5.07 3.96
N LEU A 54 5.39 -5.80 2.87
CA LEU A 54 4.34 -6.82 2.84
C LEU A 54 4.61 -7.95 3.85
N GLU A 55 5.85 -8.42 3.92
CA GLU A 55 6.29 -9.45 4.87
C GLU A 55 6.09 -8.98 6.31
N ARG A 56 6.56 -7.77 6.64
CA ARG A 56 6.43 -7.20 7.99
C ARG A 56 4.97 -6.96 8.40
N LEU A 57 4.09 -6.70 7.43
CA LEU A 57 2.65 -6.56 7.64
C LEU A 57 1.90 -7.89 7.62
N GLY A 58 2.55 -9.01 7.28
CA GLY A 58 1.89 -10.31 7.14
C GLY A 58 0.86 -10.36 6.00
N VAL A 59 1.03 -9.53 4.97
CA VAL A 59 0.16 -9.50 3.79
C VAL A 59 0.59 -10.63 2.83
N PRO A 60 -0.29 -11.58 2.48
CA PRO A 60 0.03 -12.60 1.50
C PRO A 60 0.37 -11.99 0.14
N ALA A 61 1.40 -12.51 -0.53
CA ALA A 61 1.91 -11.96 -1.80
C ALA A 61 0.86 -11.98 -2.93
N ASP A 62 -0.10 -12.90 -2.88
CA ASP A 62 -1.22 -13.02 -3.82
C ASP A 62 -2.35 -12.01 -3.55
N ARG A 63 -2.26 -11.19 -2.50
CA ARG A 63 -3.26 -10.17 -2.13
C ARG A 63 -2.89 -8.76 -2.57
N THR A 64 -1.82 -8.60 -3.34
CA THR A 64 -1.36 -7.31 -3.89
C THR A 64 -0.95 -7.47 -5.35
N ILE A 65 -1.04 -6.40 -6.13
CA ILE A 65 -0.47 -6.32 -7.49
C ILE A 65 0.72 -5.38 -7.47
N VAL A 66 1.90 -5.83 -7.91
CA VAL A 66 3.06 -4.98 -8.14
C VAL A 66 2.86 -4.23 -9.46
N THR A 67 2.83 -2.90 -9.42
CA THR A 67 2.65 -2.03 -10.59
C THR A 67 3.88 -1.18 -10.87
N VAL A 68 4.70 -0.89 -9.85
CA VAL A 68 5.90 -0.05 -9.97
C VAL A 68 6.95 -0.62 -10.92
N ALA A 69 6.97 -1.95 -11.11
CA ALA A 69 7.85 -2.61 -12.07
C ALA A 69 7.53 -2.22 -13.52
N ASP A 70 6.25 -2.05 -13.85
CA ASP A 70 5.78 -1.78 -15.21
C ASP A 70 5.48 -0.30 -15.46
N HIS A 71 5.13 0.46 -14.41
CA HIS A 71 4.58 1.82 -14.53
C HIS A 71 5.39 2.88 -13.77
N GLY A 72 6.43 2.47 -13.03
CA GLY A 72 7.16 3.37 -12.14
C GLY A 72 6.33 3.85 -10.95
N ASN A 73 6.86 4.85 -10.23
CA ASN A 73 6.17 5.45 -9.09
C ASN A 73 5.07 6.40 -9.58
N LEU A 74 3.82 5.98 -9.49
CA LEU A 74 2.65 6.76 -9.90
C LEU A 74 2.05 7.62 -8.77
N ALA A 75 2.76 7.80 -7.65
CA ALA A 75 2.29 8.55 -6.50
C ALA A 75 0.89 8.09 -6.06
N SER A 76 -0.06 9.01 -5.95
CA SER A 76 -1.45 8.77 -5.56
C SER A 76 -2.22 7.85 -6.51
N VAL A 77 -1.82 7.76 -7.77
CA VAL A 77 -2.49 6.92 -8.79
C VAL A 77 -2.19 5.43 -8.60
N THR A 78 -1.21 5.07 -7.77
CA THR A 78 -0.88 3.66 -7.48
C THR A 78 -2.09 2.87 -6.97
N LEU A 79 -2.82 3.41 -5.99
CA LEU A 79 -3.98 2.73 -5.39
C LEU A 79 -5.13 2.49 -6.39
N PRO A 80 -5.64 3.51 -7.11
CA PRO A 80 -6.72 3.28 -8.08
C PRO A 80 -6.30 2.39 -9.24
N LEU A 81 -5.03 2.43 -9.68
CA LEU A 81 -4.53 1.50 -10.68
C LEU A 81 -4.57 0.05 -10.18
N GLN A 82 -4.09 -0.20 -8.96
CA GLN A 82 -4.14 -1.54 -8.36
C GLN A 82 -5.57 -2.05 -8.22
N LEU A 83 -6.52 -1.19 -7.84
CA LEU A 83 -7.95 -1.55 -7.75
C LEU A 83 -8.53 -1.94 -9.11
N GLU A 84 -8.28 -1.14 -10.15
CA GLU A 84 -8.76 -1.46 -11.50
C GLU A 84 -8.15 -2.76 -12.03
N LEU A 85 -6.84 -2.99 -11.80
CA LEU A 85 -6.19 -4.23 -12.21
C LEU A 85 -6.72 -5.45 -11.43
N ALA A 86 -6.93 -5.32 -10.12
CA ALA A 86 -7.48 -6.39 -9.29
C ALA A 86 -8.91 -6.75 -9.74
N ARG A 87 -9.73 -5.76 -10.08
CA ARG A 87 -11.07 -5.96 -10.63
C ARG A 87 -11.02 -6.68 -11.98
N ARG A 88 -10.14 -6.27 -12.89
CA ARG A 88 -9.95 -6.93 -14.20
C ARG A 88 -9.47 -8.38 -14.08
N ARG A 89 -8.65 -8.67 -13.06
CA ARG A 89 -8.13 -10.03 -12.78
C ARG A 89 -9.11 -10.90 -11.98
N GLY A 90 -10.29 -10.39 -11.61
CA GLY A 90 -11.26 -11.13 -10.81
C GLY A 90 -10.83 -11.37 -9.35
N MET A 91 -9.85 -10.62 -8.86
CA MET A 91 -9.37 -10.73 -7.47
C MET A 91 -10.33 -10.06 -6.47
N ILE A 92 -11.08 -9.06 -6.93
CA ILE A 92 -12.05 -8.30 -6.14
C ILE A 92 -13.33 -8.05 -6.94
N GLY A 93 -14.44 -7.88 -6.23
CA GLY A 93 -15.76 -7.55 -6.77
C GLY A 93 -16.68 -6.96 -5.69
N PRO A 94 -17.99 -6.87 -5.95
CA PRO A 94 -18.96 -6.41 -4.95
C PRO A 94 -18.87 -7.25 -3.67
N GLY A 95 -18.82 -6.59 -2.53
CA GLY A 95 -18.68 -7.19 -1.21
C GLY A 95 -17.23 -7.47 -0.78
N SER A 96 -16.25 -7.40 -1.69
CA SER A 96 -14.84 -7.62 -1.35
C SER A 96 -14.35 -6.59 -0.34
N LEU A 97 -13.58 -7.06 0.64
CA LEU A 97 -12.96 -6.21 1.64
C LEU A 97 -11.54 -5.87 1.21
N VAL A 98 -11.26 -4.58 1.06
CA VAL A 98 -9.97 -4.08 0.56
C VAL A 98 -9.31 -3.15 1.58
N LEU A 99 -8.01 -3.35 1.80
CA LEU A 99 -7.16 -2.45 2.59
C LEU A 99 -6.44 -1.48 1.65
N LEU A 100 -6.52 -0.19 1.92
CA LEU A 100 -5.80 0.87 1.21
C LEU A 100 -4.73 1.46 2.14
N ILE A 101 -3.48 1.43 1.68
CA ILE A 101 -2.32 1.96 2.40
C ILE A 101 -1.67 3.03 1.53
N GLY A 102 -1.97 4.30 1.82
CA GLY A 102 -1.41 5.46 1.15
C GLY A 102 -0.18 5.99 1.90
N LEU A 103 0.88 6.30 1.17
CA LEU A 103 2.12 6.87 1.70
C LEU A 103 2.47 8.09 0.84
N ALA A 104 2.81 9.23 1.45
CA ALA A 104 3.11 10.47 0.74
C ALA A 104 4.28 11.24 1.37
N GLY A 105 4.94 12.07 0.54
CA GLY A 105 5.95 13.02 0.99
C GLY A 105 5.40 13.98 2.05
N GLY A 106 6.26 14.38 3.00
CA GLY A 106 5.81 14.99 4.26
C GLY A 106 5.48 13.97 5.35
N ILE A 107 5.87 12.69 5.16
CA ILE A 107 5.71 11.55 6.09
C ILE A 107 4.24 11.41 6.51
N SER A 108 3.37 11.27 5.51
CA SER A 108 1.95 11.05 5.72
C SER A 108 1.56 9.62 5.41
N LEU A 109 0.80 8.99 6.31
CA LEU A 109 0.22 7.66 6.15
C LEU A 109 -1.31 7.77 6.18
N GLY A 110 -1.96 7.22 5.16
CA GLY A 110 -3.42 7.08 5.09
C GLY A 110 -3.81 5.61 5.09
N LEU A 111 -4.74 5.23 5.96
CA LEU A 111 -5.23 3.86 6.09
C LEU A 111 -6.75 3.84 5.93
N MET A 112 -7.27 2.93 5.11
CA MET A 112 -8.70 2.76 4.91
C MET A 112 -9.02 1.29 4.66
N ALA A 113 -10.06 0.79 5.32
CA ALA A 113 -10.69 -0.48 5.01
C ALA A 113 -12.02 -0.18 4.32
N VAL A 114 -12.19 -0.66 3.10
CA VAL A 114 -13.40 -0.42 2.31
C VAL A 114 -14.03 -1.75 1.91
N ARG A 115 -15.36 -1.81 1.96
CA ARG A 115 -16.13 -2.88 1.33
C ARG A 115 -16.67 -2.34 0.02
N LEU A 116 -16.31 -2.99 -1.09
CA LEU A 116 -16.73 -2.62 -2.44
C LEU A 116 -18.17 -3.03 -2.74
#